data_AF-A0A351ANW6-F1
#
_entry.id   AF-A0A351ANW6-F1
#
_cell.length_a   1.000
_cell.length_b   1.000
_cell.length_c   1.000
_cell.angle_alpha   90.00
_cell.angle_beta   90.00
_cell.angle_gamma   90.00
#
_symmetry.space_group_name_H-M   'P 1'
#
loop_
_entity.id
_entity.type
_entity.pdbx_description
1 polymer ?
#
loop_
_entity_poly.entity_id
_entity_poly.type
_entity_poly.pdbx_seq_one_letter_code
_entity_poly.pdbx_strand_id
1 'polypeptide(L)'
;MKRTLFILSVLVFAVTGVMAQDKDKKDWHDRWKAEKIAYLTDAMDLTSAEAERFWPVYNRCEREKRNSFKVVIDAYKVLDEAIKAGKNDDEINSLLDKYIESQNCGKDIDSKYVVEYRKILPGKKVAKLFIAEESFRRQQIHRLNKNENKKDERK
;
A
#
# COMPACT_ATOMS: atom_id res chain seq x y z
N MET A 1 7.42 -21.58 53.04
CA MET A 1 6.85 -22.02 51.74
C MET A 1 5.71 -21.13 51.23
N LYS A 2 5.69 -19.81 51.54
CA LYS A 2 4.64 -18.88 51.07
C LYS A 2 5.19 -17.68 50.27
N ARG A 3 6.52 -17.51 50.25
CA ARG A 3 7.23 -16.44 49.52
C ARG A 3 7.62 -16.85 48.09
N THR A 4 7.82 -18.14 47.84
CA THR A 4 8.11 -18.69 46.51
C THR A 4 6.88 -18.72 45.60
N LEU A 5 5.67 -18.76 46.17
CA LEU A 5 4.41 -18.67 45.41
C LEU A 5 4.13 -17.26 44.86
N PHE A 6 4.64 -16.21 45.52
CA PHE A 6 4.46 -14.82 45.06
C PHE A 6 5.40 -14.44 43.91
N ILE A 7 6.59 -15.04 43.86
CA ILE A 7 7.57 -14.79 42.79
C ILE A 7 7.14 -15.46 41.48
N LEU A 8 6.38 -16.56 41.56
CA LEU A 8 5.87 -17.29 40.39
C LEU A 8 4.66 -16.62 39.73
N SER A 9 3.90 -15.75 40.43
CA SER A 9 2.75 -15.04 39.82
C SER A 9 3.15 -13.76 39.08
N VAL A 10 4.26 -13.11 39.47
CA VAL A 10 4.75 -11.88 38.82
C VAL A 10 5.44 -12.17 37.48
N LEU A 11 5.98 -13.39 37.29
CA LEU A 11 6.68 -13.77 36.06
C LEU A 11 5.72 -14.12 34.90
N VAL A 12 4.45 -14.39 35.17
CA VAL A 12 3.42 -14.71 34.15
C VAL A 12 2.85 -13.45 33.48
N PHE A 13 2.93 -12.28 34.14
CA PHE A 13 2.39 -11.03 33.58
C PHE A 13 3.35 -10.28 32.64
N ALA A 14 4.62 -10.69 32.55
CA ALA A 14 5.63 -9.99 31.74
C ALA A 14 5.68 -10.43 30.26
N VAL A 15 4.97 -11.51 29.86
CA VAL A 15 5.12 -12.12 28.52
C VAL A 15 4.01 -11.68 27.54
N THR A 16 2.97 -10.96 27.98
CA THR A 16 1.87 -10.53 27.08
C THR A 16 2.16 -9.26 26.29
N GLY A 17 3.32 -8.62 26.46
CA GLY A 17 3.66 -7.33 25.84
C GLY A 17 4.16 -7.36 24.39
N VAL A 18 4.43 -8.53 23.80
CA VAL A 18 5.19 -8.61 22.52
C VAL A 18 4.31 -8.83 21.27
N MET A 19 3.00 -9.07 21.40
CA MET A 19 2.12 -9.42 20.27
C MET A 19 1.09 -8.35 19.86
N ALA A 20 1.25 -7.09 20.31
CA ALA A 20 0.27 -6.03 20.02
C ALA A 20 0.55 -5.27 18.70
N GLN A 21 1.81 -5.19 18.24
CA GLN A 21 2.17 -4.27 17.14
C GLN A 21 1.76 -4.74 15.72
N ASP A 22 1.61 -6.05 15.51
CA ASP A 22 1.33 -6.60 14.17
C ASP A 22 -0.18 -6.67 13.86
N LYS A 23 -1.02 -6.78 14.90
CA LYS A 23 -2.48 -6.77 14.77
C LYS A 23 -3.01 -5.43 14.25
N ASP A 24 -2.48 -4.32 14.77
CA ASP A 24 -2.96 -2.98 14.42
C ASP A 24 -2.66 -2.61 12.96
N LYS A 25 -1.50 -3.01 12.43
CA LYS A 25 -1.15 -2.77 11.01
C LYS A 25 -2.03 -3.57 10.06
N LYS A 26 -2.28 -4.84 10.39
CA LYS A 26 -3.14 -5.72 9.59
C LYS A 26 -4.58 -5.20 9.58
N ASP A 27 -5.11 -4.82 10.73
CA ASP A 27 -6.46 -4.26 10.87
C ASP A 27 -6.62 -2.96 10.06
N TRP A 28 -5.64 -2.04 10.12
CA TRP A 28 -5.68 -0.82 9.31
C TRP A 28 -5.73 -1.10 7.80
N HIS A 29 -4.87 -2.00 7.31
CA HIS A 29 -4.80 -2.31 5.89
C HIS A 29 -6.08 -3.00 5.38
N ASP A 30 -6.66 -3.89 6.17
CA ASP A 30 -7.90 -4.58 5.82
C ASP A 30 -9.09 -3.60 5.84
N ARG A 31 -9.15 -2.67 6.81
CA ARG A 31 -10.12 -1.57 6.81
C ARG A 31 -9.98 -0.66 5.59
N TRP A 32 -8.74 -0.27 5.26
CA TRP A 32 -8.47 0.56 4.09
C TRP A 32 -8.91 -0.10 2.79
N LYS A 33 -8.65 -1.41 2.64
CA LYS A 33 -9.12 -2.19 1.49
C LYS A 33 -10.64 -2.25 1.42
N ALA A 34 -11.31 -2.53 2.53
CA ALA A 34 -12.77 -2.59 2.59
C ALA A 34 -13.39 -1.24 2.21
N GLU A 35 -12.83 -0.14 2.73
CA GLU A 35 -13.25 1.22 2.40
C GLU A 35 -13.05 1.51 0.90
N LYS A 36 -11.89 1.14 0.34
CA LYS A 36 -11.60 1.30 -1.09
C LYS A 36 -12.60 0.53 -1.95
N ILE A 37 -12.91 -0.71 -1.58
CA ILE A 37 -13.89 -1.55 -2.29
C ILE A 37 -15.27 -0.90 -2.30
N ALA A 38 -15.76 -0.49 -1.13
CA ALA A 38 -17.05 0.17 -1.01
C ALA A 38 -17.10 1.48 -1.81
N TYR A 39 -16.06 2.31 -1.67
CA TYR A 39 -15.97 3.60 -2.36
C TYR A 39 -15.96 3.47 -3.89
N LEU A 40 -15.14 2.55 -4.43
CA LEU A 40 -15.07 2.35 -5.87
C LEU A 40 -16.36 1.74 -6.43
N THR A 41 -16.98 0.79 -5.72
CA THR A 41 -18.26 0.18 -6.14
C THR A 41 -19.35 1.23 -6.29
N ASP A 42 -19.47 2.12 -5.29
CA ASP A 42 -20.44 3.21 -5.28
C ASP A 42 -20.12 4.27 -6.35
N ALA A 43 -18.88 4.77 -6.39
CA ALA A 43 -18.48 5.82 -7.33
C ALA A 43 -18.64 5.41 -8.81
N MET A 44 -18.38 4.13 -9.11
CA MET A 44 -18.54 3.59 -10.45
C MET A 44 -19.97 3.16 -10.79
N ASP A 45 -20.87 3.09 -9.81
CA ASP A 45 -22.23 2.56 -9.95
C ASP A 45 -22.21 1.14 -10.55
N LEU A 46 -21.43 0.24 -9.93
CA LEU A 46 -21.28 -1.13 -10.40
C LEU A 46 -22.51 -1.96 -10.01
N THR A 47 -23.12 -2.61 -11.01
CA THR A 47 -24.08 -3.70 -10.73
C THR A 47 -23.34 -4.94 -10.22
N SER A 48 -24.04 -5.84 -9.54
CA SER A 48 -23.43 -7.09 -9.04
C SER A 48 -22.73 -7.89 -10.14
N ALA A 49 -23.35 -8.00 -11.33
CA ALA A 49 -22.79 -8.72 -12.47
C ALA A 49 -21.54 -8.03 -13.05
N GLU A 50 -21.48 -6.70 -13.06
CA GLU A 50 -20.30 -5.95 -13.46
C GLU A 50 -19.18 -6.07 -12.42
N ALA A 51 -19.51 -5.97 -11.13
CA ALA A 51 -18.56 -6.09 -10.02
C ALA A 51 -17.85 -7.45 -10.03
N GLU A 52 -18.58 -8.55 -10.25
CA GLU A 52 -18.01 -9.91 -10.36
C GLU A 52 -16.94 -10.01 -11.46
N ARG A 53 -17.12 -9.30 -12.59
CA ARG A 53 -16.15 -9.28 -13.70
C ARG A 53 -15.03 -8.28 -13.46
N PHE A 54 -15.33 -7.16 -12.80
CA PHE A 54 -14.42 -6.05 -12.55
C PHE A 54 -13.33 -6.38 -11.53
N TRP A 55 -13.71 -6.87 -10.35
CA TRP A 55 -12.78 -7.07 -9.24
C TRP A 55 -11.58 -7.98 -9.57
N PRO A 56 -11.74 -9.09 -10.32
CA PRO A 56 -10.61 -9.90 -10.75
C PRO A 56 -9.61 -9.14 -11.61
N VAL A 57 -10.07 -8.30 -12.55
CA VAL A 57 -9.19 -7.47 -13.41
C VAL A 57 -8.49 -6.41 -12.56
N TYR A 58 -9.26 -5.72 -11.72
CA TYR A 58 -8.77 -4.68 -10.84
C TYR A 58 -7.69 -5.17 -9.87
N ASN A 59 -7.91 -6.32 -9.24
CA ASN A 59 -6.95 -6.93 -8.32
C ASN A 59 -5.62 -7.33 -9.00
N ARG A 60 -5.66 -7.70 -10.29
CA ARG A 60 -4.43 -7.94 -11.05
C ARG A 60 -3.69 -6.64 -11.34
N CYS A 61 -4.41 -5.58 -11.73
CA CYS A 61 -3.86 -4.24 -11.93
C CYS A 61 -3.15 -3.74 -10.67
N GLU A 62 -3.84 -3.77 -9.52
CA GLU A 62 -3.30 -3.33 -8.24
C GLU A 62 -2.06 -4.13 -7.80
N ARG A 63 -2.03 -5.44 -8.10
CA ARG A 63 -0.85 -6.27 -7.81
C ARG A 63 0.33 -5.89 -8.71
N GLU A 64 0.11 -5.66 -9.99
CA GLU A 64 1.17 -5.22 -10.91
C GLU A 64 1.70 -3.83 -10.51
N LYS A 65 0.81 -2.87 -10.20
CA LYS A 65 1.19 -1.55 -9.67
C LYS A 65 2.01 -1.67 -8.38
N ARG A 66 1.57 -2.49 -7.42
CA ARG A 66 2.28 -2.73 -6.16
C ARG A 66 3.66 -3.33 -6.39
N ASN A 67 3.78 -4.31 -7.29
CA ASN A 67 5.06 -4.95 -7.60
C ASN A 67 6.01 -3.94 -8.26
N SER A 68 5.54 -3.17 -9.25
CA SER A 68 6.35 -2.11 -9.88
C SER A 68 6.83 -1.09 -8.85
N PHE A 69 5.93 -0.60 -8.00
CA PHE A 69 6.30 0.32 -6.91
C PHE A 69 7.33 -0.29 -5.96
N LYS A 70 7.17 -1.57 -5.60
CA LYS A 70 8.13 -2.26 -4.73
C LYS A 70 9.53 -2.31 -5.34
N VAL A 71 9.65 -2.64 -6.63
CA VAL A 71 10.95 -2.67 -7.32
C VAL A 71 11.61 -1.29 -7.32
N VAL A 72 10.84 -0.23 -7.56
CA VAL A 72 11.34 1.16 -7.50
C VAL A 72 11.85 1.52 -6.11
N ILE A 73 11.09 1.19 -5.05
CA ILE A 73 11.47 1.47 -3.67
C ILE A 73 12.72 0.67 -3.26
N ASP A 74 12.82 -0.59 -3.66
CA ASP A 74 13.96 -1.43 -3.34
C ASP A 74 15.22 -0.91 -4.05
N ALA A 75 15.13 -0.53 -5.34
CA ALA A 75 16.24 0.08 -6.08
C ALA A 75 16.67 1.43 -5.48
N TYR A 76 15.70 2.27 -5.08
CA TYR A 76 15.97 3.53 -4.40
C TYR A 76 16.76 3.32 -3.10
N LYS A 77 16.37 2.36 -2.27
CA LYS A 77 17.05 2.07 -1.00
C LYS A 77 18.50 1.65 -1.22
N VAL A 78 18.73 0.76 -2.18
CA VAL A 78 20.09 0.30 -2.51
C VAL A 78 20.96 1.47 -2.99
N LEU A 79 20.41 2.37 -3.80
CA LEU A 79 21.11 3.57 -4.27
C LEU A 79 21.42 4.54 -3.10
N ASP A 80 20.45 4.82 -2.24
CA ASP A 80 20.60 5.66 -1.05
C ASP A 80 21.66 5.11 -0.08
N GLU A 81 21.66 3.79 0.15
CA GLU A 81 22.68 3.10 0.95
C GLU A 81 24.08 3.20 0.33
N ALA A 82 24.19 3.07 -1.00
CA ALA A 82 25.47 3.20 -1.70
C ALA A 82 26.05 4.61 -1.61
N ILE A 83 25.21 5.65 -1.72
CA ILE A 83 25.63 7.04 -1.51
C ILE A 83 26.12 7.24 -0.07
N LYS A 84 25.37 6.77 0.93
CA LYS A 84 25.75 6.87 2.35
C LYS A 84 27.03 6.11 2.68
N ALA A 85 27.30 5.01 1.99
CA ALA A 85 28.50 4.21 2.14
C ALA A 85 29.73 4.78 1.39
N GLY A 86 29.57 5.89 0.64
CA GLY A 86 30.67 6.51 -0.11
C GLY A 86 31.20 5.61 -1.23
N LYS A 87 30.31 4.87 -1.93
CA LYS A 87 30.69 4.05 -3.08
C LYS A 87 31.25 4.90 -4.23
N ASN A 88 32.06 4.28 -5.08
CA ASN A 88 32.65 4.96 -6.25
C ASN A 88 31.60 5.23 -7.34
N ASP A 89 31.95 6.14 -8.25
CA ASP A 89 31.04 6.60 -9.31
C ASP A 89 30.57 5.49 -10.25
N ASP A 90 31.40 4.49 -10.54
CA ASP A 90 31.01 3.37 -11.42
C ASP A 90 29.90 2.52 -10.79
N GLU A 91 30.02 2.20 -9.50
CA GLU A 91 28.97 1.50 -8.74
C GLU A 91 27.69 2.34 -8.66
N ILE A 92 27.82 3.65 -8.39
CA ILE A 92 26.68 4.57 -8.30
C ILE A 92 25.95 4.67 -9.64
N ASN A 93 26.68 4.82 -10.75
CA ASN A 93 26.08 4.91 -12.09
C ASN A 93 25.30 3.64 -12.44
N SER A 94 25.84 2.45 -12.13
CA SER A 94 25.13 1.19 -12.35
C SER A 94 23.85 1.08 -11.51
N LEU A 95 23.86 1.54 -10.25
CA LEU A 95 22.68 1.55 -9.40
C LEU A 95 21.65 2.60 -9.82
N LEU A 96 22.11 3.75 -10.30
CA LEU A 96 21.26 4.79 -10.86
C LEU A 96 20.53 4.27 -12.11
N ASP A 97 21.22 3.59 -13.02
CA ASP A 97 20.62 2.96 -14.20
C ASP A 97 19.53 1.96 -13.82
N LYS A 98 19.79 1.09 -12.82
CA LYS A 98 18.79 0.15 -12.28
C LYS A 98 17.59 0.86 -11.67
N TYR A 99 17.81 1.97 -10.98
CA TYR A 99 16.72 2.78 -10.43
C TYR A 99 15.87 3.40 -11.56
N ILE A 100 16.48 3.96 -12.59
CA ILE A 100 15.75 4.50 -13.75
C ILE A 100 15.00 3.38 -14.50
N GLU A 101 15.62 2.22 -14.70
CA GLU A 101 14.99 1.05 -15.32
C GLU A 101 13.76 0.59 -14.52
N SER A 102 13.86 0.53 -13.19
CA SER A 102 12.73 0.14 -12.34
C SER A 102 11.52 1.07 -12.46
N GLN A 103 11.75 2.38 -12.68
CA GLN A 103 10.68 3.34 -12.92
C GLN A 103 9.97 3.10 -14.26
N ASN A 104 10.69 2.56 -15.25
CA ASN A 104 10.11 2.25 -16.55
C ASN A 104 9.19 1.03 -16.52
N CYS A 105 9.41 0.07 -15.62
CA CYS A 105 8.59 -1.15 -15.52
C CYS A 105 7.09 -0.88 -15.26
N GLY A 106 6.74 0.29 -14.71
CA GLY A 106 5.36 0.65 -14.37
C GLY A 106 4.59 1.44 -15.44
N LYS A 107 5.27 1.97 -16.46
CA LYS A 107 4.74 3.04 -17.33
C LYS A 107 3.50 2.65 -18.14
N ASP A 108 3.33 1.38 -18.47
CA ASP A 108 2.25 0.91 -19.35
C ASP A 108 1.13 0.16 -18.61
N ILE A 109 1.20 0.03 -17.28
CA ILE A 109 0.21 -0.74 -16.52
C ILE A 109 -1.18 -0.16 -16.71
N ASP A 110 -1.35 1.16 -16.58
CA ASP A 110 -2.67 1.78 -16.76
C ASP A 110 -3.20 1.62 -18.18
N SER A 111 -2.37 1.86 -19.20
CA SER A 111 -2.73 1.68 -20.61
C SER A 111 -3.19 0.24 -20.90
N LYS A 112 -2.44 -0.76 -20.41
CA LYS A 112 -2.78 -2.18 -20.52
C LYS A 112 -4.14 -2.47 -19.88
N TYR A 113 -4.38 -2.01 -18.66
CA TYR A 113 -5.60 -2.34 -17.92
C TYR A 113 -6.82 -1.54 -18.38
N VAL A 114 -6.66 -0.34 -18.95
CA VAL A 114 -7.77 0.37 -19.62
C VAL A 114 -8.36 -0.48 -20.75
N VAL A 115 -7.53 -1.17 -21.53
CA VAL A 115 -7.99 -2.09 -22.58
C VAL A 115 -8.79 -3.25 -21.98
N GLU A 116 -8.32 -3.84 -20.88
CA GLU A 116 -9.02 -4.92 -20.19
C GLU A 116 -10.34 -4.48 -19.56
N TYR A 117 -10.38 -3.31 -18.91
CA TYR A 117 -11.61 -2.79 -18.32
C TYR A 117 -12.67 -2.49 -19.37
N ARG A 118 -12.28 -1.97 -20.54
CA ARG A 118 -13.23 -1.67 -21.65
C ARG A 118 -13.88 -2.91 -22.24
N LYS A 119 -13.31 -4.10 -22.06
CA LYS A 119 -13.94 -5.38 -22.49
C LYS A 119 -15.11 -5.77 -21.58
N ILE A 120 -15.15 -5.29 -20.34
CA ILE A 120 -16.10 -5.72 -19.33
C ILE A 120 -17.00 -4.59 -18.80
N LEU A 121 -16.64 -3.33 -19.04
CA LEU A 121 -17.34 -2.15 -18.56
C LEU A 121 -17.47 -1.07 -19.64
N PRO A 122 -18.58 -0.29 -19.64
CA PRO A 122 -18.71 0.88 -20.49
C PRO A 122 -17.60 1.92 -20.22
N GLY A 123 -17.14 2.60 -21.27
CA GLY A 123 -16.06 3.59 -21.16
C GLY A 123 -16.29 4.69 -20.11
N LYS A 124 -17.54 5.10 -19.88
CA LYS A 124 -17.90 6.06 -18.82
C LYS A 124 -17.56 5.53 -17.42
N LYS A 125 -17.83 4.24 -17.14
CA LYS A 125 -17.49 3.62 -15.85
C LYS A 125 -15.98 3.43 -15.70
N VAL A 126 -15.27 3.10 -16.79
CA VAL A 126 -13.81 3.07 -16.79
C VAL A 126 -13.23 4.45 -16.46
N ALA A 127 -13.75 5.53 -17.03
CA ALA A 127 -13.30 6.88 -16.67
C ALA A 127 -13.59 7.23 -15.20
N LYS A 128 -14.77 6.86 -14.69
CA LYS A 128 -15.12 7.04 -13.27
C LYS A 128 -14.14 6.31 -12.33
N LEU A 129 -13.67 5.11 -12.70
CA LEU A 129 -12.67 4.37 -11.92
C LEU A 129 -11.44 5.24 -11.62
N PHE A 130 -10.80 5.80 -12.65
CA PHE A 130 -9.57 6.58 -12.47
C PHE A 130 -9.80 7.85 -11.65
N ILE A 131 -10.93 8.54 -11.86
CA ILE A 131 -11.30 9.71 -11.06
C ILE A 131 -11.53 9.32 -9.59
N ALA A 132 -12.21 8.20 -9.36
CA ALA A 132 -12.51 7.70 -8.02
C ALA A 132 -11.24 7.25 -7.29
N GLU A 133 -10.33 6.53 -7.96
CA GLU A 133 -9.04 6.12 -7.38
C GLU A 133 -8.22 7.33 -6.93
N GLU A 134 -8.11 8.35 -7.77
CA GLU A 134 -7.36 9.57 -7.45
C GLU A 134 -8.03 10.35 -6.31
N SER A 135 -9.36 10.44 -6.32
CA SER A 135 -10.14 11.09 -5.25
C SER A 135 -9.96 10.36 -3.92
N PHE A 136 -10.05 9.03 -3.93
CA PHE A 136 -9.82 8.21 -2.75
C PHE A 136 -8.40 8.39 -2.22
N ARG A 137 -7.38 8.33 -3.09
CA ARG A 137 -5.98 8.54 -2.72
C ARG A 137 -5.78 9.89 -2.04
N ARG A 138 -6.33 10.97 -2.60
CA ARG A 138 -6.25 12.33 -2.01
C ARG A 138 -6.90 12.40 -0.63
N GLN A 139 -8.08 11.80 -0.48
CA GLN A 139 -8.78 11.75 0.81
C GLN A 139 -7.98 10.97 1.87
N GLN A 140 -7.31 9.88 1.48
CA GLN A 140 -6.49 9.09 2.41
C GLN A 140 -5.24 9.86 2.84
N ILE A 141 -4.56 10.56 1.91
CA ILE A 141 -3.42 11.42 2.25
C ILE A 141 -3.83 12.54 3.20
N HIS A 142 -4.95 13.21 2.93
CA HIS A 142 -5.46 14.26 3.81
C HIS A 142 -5.75 13.75 5.23
N ARG A 143 -6.31 12.54 5.35
CA ARG A 143 -6.57 11.89 6.64
C ARG A 143 -5.28 11.55 7.39
N LEU A 144 -4.26 11.05 6.70
CA LEU A 144 -2.96 10.76 7.30
C LEU A 144 -2.33 12.05 7.86
N ASN A 145 -2.25 13.11 7.07
CA ASN A 145 -1.66 14.39 7.49
C ASN A 145 -2.42 15.00 8.69
N LYS A 146 -3.76 14.93 8.70
CA LYS A 146 -4.57 15.44 9.82
C LYS A 146 -4.32 14.66 11.13
N ASN A 147 -4.10 13.35 11.02
CA ASN A 147 -3.84 12.49 12.17
C ASN A 147 -2.42 12.69 12.73
N GLU A 148 -1.45 13.04 11.89
CA GLU A 148 -0.09 13.41 12.31
C GLU A 148 -0.12 14.70 13.14
N ASN A 149 -0.74 15.77 12.63
CA ASN A 149 -0.84 17.05 13.35
C ASN A 149 -1.49 16.91 14.75
N LYS A 150 -2.54 16.08 14.87
CA LYS A 150 -3.22 15.81 16.15
C LYS A 150 -2.37 15.05 17.16
N LYS A 151 -1.36 14.30 16.72
CA LYS A 151 -0.44 13.60 17.63
C LYS A 151 0.63 14.55 18.16
N ASP A 152 1.05 15.51 17.36
CA ASP A 152 2.03 16.52 17.76
C ASP A 152 1.43 17.55 18.73
N GLU A 153 0.15 17.90 18.59
CA GLU A 153 -0.58 18.77 19.55
C GLU A 153 -0.83 18.13 20.93
N ARG A 154 -0.64 16.80 21.06
CA ARG A 154 -0.86 16.04 22.31
C ARG A 154 0.43 15.72 23.06
N LYS A 155 1.59 16.14 22.55
CA LYS A 155 2.89 16.02 23.19
C LYS A 155 3.30 17.35 23.82
#